data_AF-Q08EX8-F1
#
_entry.id   AF-Q08EX8-F1
#
_cell.length_a   1.000
_cell.length_b   1.000
_cell.length_c   1.000
_cell.angle_alpha   90.00
_cell.angle_beta   90.00
_cell.angle_gamma   90.00
#
_symmetry.space_group_name_H-M   'P 1'
#
loop_
_entity.id
_entity.type
_entity.pdbx_description
1 polymer ?
#
loop_
_entity_poly.entity_id
_entity_poly.type
_entity_poly.pdbx_seq_one_letter_code
_entity_poly.pdbx_strand_id
1 'polypeptide(L)'
;NNQGMGDIEHAKIHDFYMPERAIQLFDGPSKDISDMWRILGRPVKDGGYNAGTIIKPELGPRPEPFAQAAYQFWLGGDFIKNDEPQGNQVFSPMKKTVPLVADAMNGAQDETGQARLFSANITADDHYEIGARARFILDPFGPDDDKVAFLVDGYVGGPGMITTAHRQYPNQYLLYHRAGHGAVTSPSAKRGYTAFVLAKMSRLQGASGAHVGTMGYGKME
;
A
#
# COMPACT_ATOMS: atom_id res chain seq x y z
N ASN A 1 -4.70 6.66 26.95
CA ASN A 1 -5.21 6.99 28.30
C ASN A 1 -6.58 6.37 28.56
N ASN A 2 -7.66 6.79 27.89
CA ASN A 2 -9.01 6.25 28.15
C ASN A 2 -9.12 4.71 27.97
N GLN A 3 -8.40 4.13 27.03
CA GLN A 3 -8.30 2.67 26.83
C GLN A 3 -7.59 1.91 27.98
N GLY A 4 -7.06 2.60 29.00
CA GLY A 4 -6.42 2.00 30.19
C GLY A 4 -7.04 2.47 31.51
N MET A 5 -8.21 3.11 31.47
CA MET A 5 -8.96 3.50 32.66
C MET A 5 -9.36 2.26 33.46
N GLY A 6 -8.99 2.22 34.74
CA GLY A 6 -9.20 1.04 35.61
C GLY A 6 -10.66 0.83 36.04
N ASP A 7 -11.51 1.84 35.86
CA ASP A 7 -12.94 1.86 36.16
C ASP A 7 -13.83 1.56 34.94
N ILE A 8 -13.24 1.31 33.76
CA ILE A 8 -13.96 0.97 32.53
C ILE A 8 -13.54 -0.42 32.05
N GLU A 9 -14.48 -1.37 32.05
CA GLU A 9 -14.23 -2.75 31.60
C GLU A 9 -13.69 -2.77 30.16
N HIS A 10 -14.36 -2.09 29.23
CA HIS A 10 -13.91 -1.91 27.85
C HIS A 10 -14.63 -0.77 27.13
N ALA A 11 -13.99 -0.18 26.13
CA ALA A 11 -14.59 0.83 25.25
C ALA A 11 -14.03 0.70 23.84
N LYS A 12 -14.89 0.75 22.81
CA LYS A 12 -14.49 0.68 21.40
C LYS A 12 -15.16 1.80 20.60
N ILE A 13 -14.38 2.47 19.75
CA ILE A 13 -14.90 3.51 18.86
C ILE A 13 -15.50 2.86 17.62
N HIS A 14 -16.77 3.15 17.35
CA HIS A 14 -17.49 2.64 16.19
C HIS A 14 -17.57 3.65 15.03
N ASP A 15 -17.61 4.94 15.34
CA ASP A 15 -17.61 6.04 14.37
C ASP A 15 -17.10 7.33 15.05
N PHE A 16 -16.75 8.32 14.24
CA PHE A 16 -16.45 9.69 14.66
C PHE A 16 -16.89 10.67 13.58
N TYR A 17 -17.40 11.84 13.96
CA TYR A 17 -17.72 12.92 13.02
C TYR A 17 -16.61 13.97 13.03
N MET A 18 -16.21 14.42 11.84
CA MET A 18 -15.31 15.56 11.68
C MET A 18 -16.08 16.72 11.05
N PRO A 19 -16.21 17.88 11.71
CA PRO A 19 -16.80 19.05 11.07
C PRO A 19 -15.88 19.55 9.95
N GLU A 20 -16.46 20.26 8.98
CA GLU A 20 -15.73 20.79 7.81
C GLU A 20 -14.43 21.52 8.19
N ARG A 21 -14.50 22.41 9.19
CA ARG A 21 -13.34 23.16 9.71
C ARG A 21 -12.17 22.27 10.17
N ALA A 22 -12.46 21.03 10.60
CA ALA A 22 -11.44 20.07 11.00
C ALA A 22 -10.93 19.28 9.79
N ILE A 23 -11.83 18.84 8.90
CA ILE A 23 -11.46 18.09 7.68
C ILE A 23 -10.48 18.89 6.82
N GLN A 24 -10.71 20.20 6.67
CA GLN A 24 -9.86 21.09 5.87
C GLN A 24 -8.42 21.25 6.39
N LEU A 25 -8.13 20.79 7.62
CA LEU A 25 -6.79 20.82 8.21
C LEU A 25 -5.99 19.53 8.01
N PHE A 26 -6.63 18.48 7.46
CA PHE A 26 -5.96 17.22 7.14
C PHE A 26 -5.43 17.26 5.70
N ASP A 27 -4.33 16.54 5.47
CA ASP A 27 -3.69 16.49 4.16
C ASP A 27 -4.64 15.92 3.09
N GLY A 28 -5.31 14.80 3.40
CA GLY A 28 -6.14 14.09 2.43
C GLY A 28 -5.31 13.46 1.30
N PRO A 29 -5.91 12.59 0.47
CA PRO A 29 -5.15 11.90 -0.58
C PRO A 29 -4.73 12.87 -1.69
N SER A 30 -3.44 12.86 -2.06
CA SER A 30 -2.90 13.61 -3.20
C SER A 30 -3.05 12.87 -4.53
N LYS A 31 -3.19 11.55 -4.45
CA LYS A 31 -3.40 10.61 -5.56
C LYS A 31 -4.57 9.70 -5.23
N ASP A 32 -5.31 9.29 -6.26
CA ASP A 32 -6.39 8.32 -6.13
C ASP A 32 -6.38 7.31 -7.29
N ILE A 33 -7.42 6.46 -7.36
CA ILE A 33 -7.49 5.41 -8.38
C ILE A 33 -7.59 5.97 -9.82
N SER A 34 -8.03 7.22 -10.00
CA SER A 34 -8.11 7.85 -11.31
C SER A 34 -6.73 8.06 -11.94
N ASP A 35 -5.68 8.25 -11.13
CA ASP A 35 -4.31 8.29 -11.61
C ASP A 35 -3.86 6.92 -12.15
N MET A 36 -4.19 5.83 -11.45
CA MET A 36 -3.94 4.47 -11.94
C MET A 36 -4.72 4.17 -13.22
N TRP A 37 -5.99 4.58 -13.30
CA TRP A 37 -6.78 4.41 -14.53
C TRP A 37 -6.18 5.18 -15.71
N ARG A 38 -5.69 6.40 -15.47
CA ARG A 38 -4.99 7.19 -16.50
C ARG A 38 -3.78 6.44 -17.05
N ILE A 39 -2.94 5.88 -16.17
CA ILE A 39 -1.75 5.10 -16.54
C ILE A 39 -2.16 3.86 -17.35
N LEU A 40 -3.23 3.18 -16.94
CA LEU A 40 -3.76 2.00 -17.63
C LEU A 40 -4.55 2.33 -18.93
N GLY A 41 -4.59 3.61 -19.35
CA GLY A 41 -5.31 4.04 -20.55
C GLY A 41 -6.84 3.95 -20.45
N ARG A 42 -7.38 4.00 -19.23
CA ARG A 42 -8.81 3.85 -18.92
C ARG A 42 -9.47 5.21 -18.63
N PRO A 43 -10.81 5.32 -18.72
CA PRO A 43 -11.51 6.51 -18.27
C PRO A 43 -11.18 6.86 -16.81
N VAL A 44 -10.83 8.13 -16.56
CA VAL A 44 -10.50 8.61 -15.20
C VAL A 44 -11.72 8.67 -14.27
N LYS A 45 -12.91 8.50 -14.83
CA LYS A 45 -14.17 8.33 -14.10
C LYS A 45 -14.73 6.97 -14.46
N ASP A 46 -15.04 6.16 -13.45
CA ASP A 46 -15.58 4.81 -13.61
C ASP A 46 -14.68 3.90 -14.48
N GLY A 47 -13.35 4.03 -14.35
CA GLY A 47 -12.36 3.29 -15.13
C GLY A 47 -12.27 1.78 -14.85
N GLY A 48 -13.06 1.28 -13.90
CA GLY A 48 -13.30 -0.15 -13.69
C GLY A 48 -12.27 -0.87 -12.82
N TYR A 49 -12.25 -2.19 -12.97
CA TYR A 49 -11.52 -3.13 -12.10
C TYR A 49 -10.04 -3.27 -12.49
N ASN A 50 -9.12 -3.08 -11.54
CA ASN A 50 -7.70 -3.36 -11.73
C ASN A 50 -7.40 -4.78 -11.22
N ALA A 51 -6.98 -5.69 -12.11
CA ALA A 51 -6.64 -7.06 -11.76
C ALA A 51 -5.28 -7.11 -11.02
N GLY A 52 -5.33 -7.31 -9.71
CA GLY A 52 -4.16 -7.27 -8.83
C GLY A 52 -3.74 -8.63 -8.27
N THR A 53 -2.45 -8.80 -7.98
CA THR A 53 -1.93 -9.91 -7.17
C THR A 53 -0.88 -9.46 -6.15
N ILE A 54 -0.47 -10.40 -5.30
CA ILE A 54 0.62 -10.28 -4.34
C ILE A 54 1.65 -11.35 -4.72
N ILE A 55 2.94 -11.01 -4.78
CA ILE A 55 3.97 -12.02 -5.02
C ILE A 55 4.04 -12.98 -3.84
N LYS A 56 3.90 -14.28 -4.12
CA LYS A 56 4.03 -15.39 -3.17
C LYS A 56 5.18 -16.32 -3.59
N PRO A 57 5.81 -17.06 -2.66
CA PRO A 57 5.60 -17.04 -1.20
C PRO A 57 5.91 -15.69 -0.56
N GLU A 58 5.35 -15.46 0.63
CA GLU A 58 5.41 -14.18 1.35
C GLU A 58 6.85 -13.70 1.57
N LEU A 59 7.72 -14.60 2.02
CA LEU A 59 9.17 -14.44 2.03
C LEU A 59 9.82 -15.70 1.47
N GLY A 60 11.05 -15.57 0.97
CA GLY A 60 11.81 -16.67 0.39
C GLY A 60 12.13 -16.56 -1.11
N PRO A 61 11.34 -15.87 -1.97
CA PRO A 61 11.74 -15.68 -3.36
C PRO A 61 13.04 -14.86 -3.43
N ARG A 62 14.04 -15.43 -4.10
CA ARG A 62 15.26 -14.71 -4.50
C ARG A 62 14.94 -13.71 -5.63
N PRO A 63 15.85 -12.77 -5.95
CA PRO A 63 15.56 -11.70 -6.91
C PRO A 63 15.03 -12.17 -8.27
N GLU A 64 15.64 -13.17 -8.89
CA GLU A 64 15.26 -13.65 -10.23
C GLU A 64 13.91 -14.41 -10.22
N PRO A 65 13.65 -15.37 -9.31
CA PRO A 65 12.32 -15.96 -9.19
C PRO A 65 11.21 -14.95 -8.87
N PHE A 66 11.51 -13.91 -8.07
CA PHE A 66 10.56 -12.85 -7.77
C PHE A 66 10.14 -12.11 -9.04
N ALA A 67 11.13 -11.63 -9.81
CA ALA A 67 10.90 -10.91 -11.05
C ALA A 67 10.21 -11.78 -12.12
N GLN A 68 10.59 -13.05 -12.22
CA GLN A 68 9.94 -14.00 -13.13
C GLN A 68 8.45 -14.17 -12.79
N ALA A 69 8.12 -14.33 -11.51
CA ALA A 69 6.72 -14.42 -11.08
C ALA A 69 5.95 -13.13 -11.40
N ALA A 70 6.59 -11.97 -11.26
CA ALA A 70 6.00 -10.69 -11.59
C ALA A 70 5.70 -10.56 -13.09
N TYR A 71 6.69 -10.83 -13.94
CA TYR A 71 6.53 -10.85 -15.40
C TYR A 71 5.40 -11.80 -15.83
N GLN A 72 5.38 -13.04 -15.31
CA GLN A 72 4.34 -14.02 -15.66
C GLN A 72 2.92 -13.55 -15.31
N PHE A 73 2.74 -12.89 -14.16
CA PHE A 73 1.43 -12.32 -13.83
C PHE A 73 1.06 -11.15 -14.75
N TRP A 74 2.01 -10.27 -15.04
CA TRP A 74 1.77 -9.11 -15.90
C TRP A 74 1.48 -9.45 -17.36
N LEU A 75 1.68 -10.69 -17.81
CA LEU A 75 1.15 -11.13 -19.10
C LEU A 75 -0.40 -11.12 -19.17
N GLY A 76 -1.10 -11.10 -18.03
CA GLY A 76 -2.56 -11.03 -17.98
C GLY A 76 -3.18 -10.12 -16.91
N GLY A 77 -2.39 -9.59 -15.97
CA GLY A 77 -2.85 -8.74 -14.87
C GLY A 77 -2.31 -7.31 -14.91
N ASP A 78 -2.94 -6.41 -14.16
CA ASP A 78 -2.61 -4.98 -14.16
C ASP A 78 -1.58 -4.61 -13.09
N PHE A 79 -1.74 -5.17 -11.89
CA PHE A 79 -1.12 -4.64 -10.68
C PHE A 79 -0.47 -5.73 -9.81
N ILE A 80 0.72 -5.46 -9.31
CA ILE A 80 1.40 -6.33 -8.34
C ILE A 80 1.76 -5.50 -7.12
N LYS A 81 1.53 -6.02 -5.91
CA LYS A 81 2.15 -5.48 -4.69
C LYS A 81 3.21 -6.42 -4.14
N ASN A 82 4.21 -5.86 -3.48
CA ASN A 82 4.95 -6.59 -2.47
C ASN A 82 3.97 -7.16 -1.43
N ASP A 83 4.26 -8.35 -0.93
CA ASP A 83 3.71 -8.80 0.35
C ASP A 83 4.27 -7.94 1.48
N GLU A 84 3.56 -7.81 2.59
CA GLU A 84 3.90 -6.79 3.60
C GLU A 84 5.31 -6.88 4.20
N PRO A 85 5.92 -8.07 4.42
CA PRO A 85 7.25 -8.10 5.00
C PRO A 85 8.37 -8.02 3.93
N GLN A 86 8.05 -8.07 2.64
CA GLN A 86 9.06 -8.05 1.58
C GLN A 86 9.76 -6.69 1.53
N GLY A 87 11.09 -6.69 1.51
CA GLY A 87 11.87 -5.45 1.45
C GLY A 87 13.33 -5.70 1.11
N ASN A 88 14.18 -5.83 2.13
CA ASN A 88 15.63 -5.93 1.96
C ASN A 88 16.24 -7.11 2.75
N GLN A 89 15.57 -8.27 2.72
CA GLN A 89 16.10 -9.48 3.34
C GLN A 89 17.41 -9.92 2.67
N VAL A 90 18.30 -10.54 3.45
CA VAL A 90 19.64 -10.95 2.96
C VAL A 90 19.60 -11.91 1.76
N PHE A 91 18.54 -12.70 1.61
CA PHE A 91 18.34 -13.63 0.50
C PHE A 91 17.68 -12.98 -0.74
N SER A 92 17.09 -11.79 -0.59
CA SER A 92 16.46 -11.03 -1.67
C SER A 92 16.75 -9.52 -1.50
N PRO A 93 18.01 -9.10 -1.68
CA PRO A 93 18.39 -7.71 -1.45
C PRO A 93 17.67 -6.79 -2.43
N MET A 94 17.13 -5.67 -1.94
CA MET A 94 16.40 -4.69 -2.74
C MET A 94 17.21 -4.21 -3.95
N LYS A 95 18.52 -4.04 -3.76
CA LYS A 95 19.47 -3.63 -4.80
C LYS A 95 19.57 -4.58 -5.99
N LYS A 96 19.13 -5.83 -5.82
CA LYS A 96 19.06 -6.84 -6.89
C LYS A 96 17.63 -7.04 -7.36
N THR A 97 16.67 -7.10 -6.44
CA THR A 97 15.27 -7.40 -6.75
C THR A 97 14.60 -6.27 -7.53
N VAL A 98 14.77 -5.01 -7.14
CA VAL A 98 14.07 -3.87 -7.77
C VAL A 98 14.45 -3.70 -9.25
N PRO A 99 15.74 -3.69 -9.66
CA PRO A 99 16.08 -3.59 -11.07
C PRO A 99 15.50 -4.73 -11.91
N LEU A 100 15.45 -5.95 -11.38
CA LEU A 100 14.85 -7.08 -12.08
C LEU A 100 13.33 -6.97 -12.19
N VAL A 101 12.65 -6.35 -11.21
CA VAL A 101 11.21 -6.07 -11.29
C VAL A 101 10.92 -5.00 -12.34
N ALA A 102 11.75 -3.97 -12.44
CA ALA A 102 11.63 -2.95 -13.48
C ALA A 102 11.84 -3.55 -14.88
N ASP A 103 12.86 -4.41 -15.04
CA ASP A 103 13.10 -5.15 -16.29
C ASP A 103 11.94 -6.08 -16.66
N ALA A 104 11.42 -6.83 -15.68
CA ALA A 104 10.23 -7.67 -15.84
C ALA A 104 8.98 -6.88 -16.23
N MET A 105 8.80 -5.67 -15.68
CA MET A 105 7.70 -4.78 -16.06
C MET A 105 7.85 -4.35 -17.52
N ASN A 106 9.04 -3.86 -17.91
CA ASN A 106 9.32 -3.45 -19.29
C ASN A 106 9.08 -4.59 -20.28
N GLY A 107 9.61 -5.78 -20.00
CA GLY A 107 9.40 -6.96 -20.85
C GLY A 107 7.91 -7.33 -21.00
N ALA A 108 7.13 -7.25 -19.92
CA ALA A 108 5.69 -7.51 -20.00
C ALA A 108 4.94 -6.41 -20.77
N GLN A 109 5.33 -5.14 -20.61
CA GLN A 109 4.74 -4.03 -21.37
C GLN A 109 5.05 -4.14 -22.87
N ASP A 110 6.30 -4.45 -23.24
CA ASP A 110 6.72 -4.64 -24.62
C ASP A 110 5.97 -5.79 -25.30
N GLU A 111 5.76 -6.90 -24.59
CA GLU A 111 5.08 -8.07 -25.13
C GLU A 111 3.57 -7.85 -25.28
N THR A 112 2.95 -7.16 -24.32
CA THR A 112 1.49 -7.03 -24.26
C THR A 112 0.95 -5.73 -24.85
N GLY A 113 1.79 -4.72 -25.02
CA GLY A 113 1.40 -3.36 -25.41
C GLY A 113 0.53 -2.64 -24.36
N GLN A 114 0.50 -3.13 -23.12
CA GLN A 114 -0.34 -2.60 -22.03
C GLN A 114 0.52 -2.16 -20.84
N ALA A 115 0.16 -1.03 -20.23
CA ALA A 115 0.82 -0.55 -19.02
C ALA A 115 0.61 -1.49 -17.83
N ARG A 116 1.60 -1.57 -16.95
CA ARG A 116 1.59 -2.40 -15.73
C ARG A 116 1.90 -1.53 -14.52
N LEU A 117 1.46 -1.96 -13.34
CA LEU A 117 1.62 -1.23 -12.09
C LEU A 117 2.31 -2.11 -11.04
N PHE A 118 3.15 -1.49 -10.21
CA PHE A 118 3.81 -2.14 -9.08
C PHE A 118 3.65 -1.33 -7.80
N SER A 119 3.40 -1.98 -6.67
CA SER A 119 3.38 -1.34 -5.35
C SER A 119 4.51 -1.88 -4.47
N ALA A 120 5.53 -1.03 -4.29
CA ALA A 120 6.76 -1.38 -3.61
C ALA A 120 6.67 -1.04 -2.12
N ASN A 121 7.06 -1.99 -1.25
CA ASN A 121 7.08 -1.76 0.19
C ASN A 121 8.27 -0.87 0.58
N ILE A 122 7.98 0.29 1.16
CA ILE A 122 8.99 1.23 1.66
C ILE A 122 8.99 1.36 3.19
N THR A 123 8.22 0.52 3.89
CA THR A 123 8.09 0.56 5.36
C THR A 123 9.44 0.40 6.05
N ALA A 124 9.78 1.35 6.94
CA ALA A 124 10.95 1.31 7.79
C ALA A 124 10.77 2.22 9.01
N ASP A 125 11.41 1.87 10.13
CA ASP A 125 11.39 2.68 11.36
C ASP A 125 12.06 4.06 11.16
N ASP A 126 13.18 4.07 10.44
CA ASP A 126 13.91 5.29 10.11
C ASP A 126 13.26 6.00 8.91
N HIS A 127 12.82 7.24 9.10
CA HIS A 127 12.24 8.05 8.03
C HIS A 127 13.24 8.32 6.89
N TYR A 128 14.54 8.33 7.15
CA TYR A 128 15.57 8.43 6.12
C TYR A 128 15.65 7.16 5.28
N GLU A 129 15.41 5.99 5.87
CA GLU A 129 15.34 4.72 5.15
C GLU A 129 14.10 4.65 4.25
N ILE A 130 12.93 5.12 4.71
CA ILE A 130 11.73 5.27 3.85
C ILE A 130 12.09 6.10 2.61
N GLY A 131 12.72 7.25 2.82
CA GLY A 131 13.14 8.13 1.73
C GLY A 131 14.21 7.51 0.84
N ALA A 132 15.18 6.77 1.39
CA ALA A 132 16.21 6.10 0.63
C ALA A 132 15.64 4.98 -0.26
N ARG A 133 14.72 4.18 0.28
CA ARG A 133 14.00 3.13 -0.45
C ARG A 133 13.18 3.71 -1.58
N ALA A 134 12.38 4.74 -1.30
CA ALA A 134 11.55 5.38 -2.31
C ALA A 134 12.39 5.90 -3.49
N ARG A 135 13.46 6.67 -3.24
CA ARG A 135 14.37 7.13 -4.32
C ARG A 135 15.00 5.98 -5.09
N PHE A 136 15.50 4.97 -4.37
CA PHE A 136 16.13 3.81 -5.00
C PHE A 136 15.15 2.99 -5.84
N ILE A 137 13.89 2.89 -5.41
CA ILE A 137 12.86 2.15 -6.13
C ILE A 137 12.47 2.86 -7.42
N LEU A 138 12.33 4.19 -7.42
CA LEU A 138 11.93 4.93 -8.62
C LEU A 138 13.04 4.97 -9.69
N ASP A 139 14.31 4.98 -9.27
CA ASP A 139 15.46 5.16 -10.17
C ASP A 139 15.52 4.15 -11.33
N PRO A 140 15.36 2.82 -11.13
CA PRO A 140 15.32 1.85 -12.23
C PRO A 140 14.09 1.93 -13.14
N PHE A 141 12.98 2.52 -12.68
CA PHE A 141 11.77 2.68 -13.50
C PHE A 141 11.88 3.91 -14.42
N GLY A 142 12.72 4.90 -14.07
CA GLY A 142 13.04 6.02 -14.94
C GLY A 142 11.78 6.78 -15.41
N PRO A 143 11.50 6.89 -16.72
CA PRO A 143 10.29 7.53 -17.22
C PRO A 143 8.98 6.85 -16.80
N ASP A 144 9.03 5.59 -16.35
CA ASP A 144 7.90 4.79 -15.89
C ASP A 144 7.72 4.84 -14.36
N ASP A 145 8.37 5.79 -13.67
CA ASP A 145 8.28 5.92 -12.22
C ASP A 145 6.85 6.20 -11.70
N ASP A 146 5.99 6.78 -12.54
CA ASP A 146 4.57 7.01 -12.28
C ASP A 146 3.76 5.71 -12.13
N LYS A 147 4.28 4.58 -12.60
CA LYS A 147 3.69 3.23 -12.49
C LYS A 147 3.94 2.59 -11.13
N VAL A 148 4.73 3.23 -10.26
CA VAL A 148 5.10 2.73 -8.95
C VAL A 148 4.26 3.36 -7.84
N ALA A 149 3.43 2.56 -7.20
CA ALA A 149 2.82 2.89 -5.92
C ALA A 149 3.79 2.59 -4.76
N PHE A 150 3.64 3.30 -3.65
CA PHE A 150 4.34 2.98 -2.41
C PHE A 150 3.40 2.31 -1.42
N LEU A 151 3.79 1.12 -0.96
CA LEU A 151 3.14 0.42 0.13
C LEU A 151 3.80 0.81 1.46
N VAL A 152 2.96 1.11 2.44
CA VAL A 152 3.37 1.33 3.83
C VAL A 152 2.45 0.54 4.76
N ASP A 153 3.03 -0.22 5.69
CA ASP A 153 2.31 -0.89 6.76
C ASP A 153 1.86 0.08 7.84
N GLY A 154 0.86 0.89 7.53
CA GLY A 154 0.46 2.04 8.35
C GLY A 154 -0.10 1.70 9.73
N TYR A 155 -0.57 0.47 9.97
CA TYR A 155 -1.08 0.09 11.30
C TYR A 155 0.07 -0.24 12.26
N VAL A 156 0.99 -1.13 11.87
CA VAL A 156 2.16 -1.48 12.70
C VAL A 156 3.24 -0.39 12.68
N GLY A 157 3.45 0.28 11.55
CA GLY A 157 4.39 1.39 11.41
C GLY A 157 3.86 2.73 11.92
N GLY A 158 2.55 2.85 12.04
CA GLY A 158 1.86 4.01 12.58
C GLY A 158 1.73 5.21 11.62
N PRO A 159 1.00 6.26 12.04
CA PRO A 159 0.69 7.42 11.18
C PRO A 159 1.91 8.21 10.70
N GLY A 160 3.02 8.16 11.46
CA GLY A 160 4.27 8.86 11.11
C GLY A 160 4.89 8.34 9.82
N MET A 161 4.87 7.01 9.59
CA MET A 161 5.38 6.41 8.35
C MET A 161 4.49 6.75 7.15
N ILE A 162 3.16 6.69 7.34
CA ILE A 162 2.18 7.09 6.32
C ILE A 162 2.38 8.55 5.92
N THR A 163 2.52 9.44 6.90
CA THR A 163 2.72 10.87 6.67
C THR A 163 4.07 11.15 6.01
N THR A 164 5.13 10.41 6.39
CA THR A 164 6.45 10.49 5.73
C THR A 164 6.34 10.18 4.24
N ALA A 165 5.71 9.05 3.89
CA ALA A 165 5.52 8.66 2.50
C ALA A 165 4.65 9.67 1.74
N HIS A 166 3.51 10.06 2.31
CA HIS A 166 2.57 11.01 1.72
C HIS A 166 3.22 12.36 1.40
N ARG A 167 3.92 12.95 2.39
CA ARG A 167 4.46 14.32 2.26
C ARG A 167 5.75 14.38 1.47
N GLN A 168 6.57 13.33 1.47
CA GLN A 168 7.82 13.31 0.69
C GLN A 168 7.60 12.87 -0.76
N TYR A 169 6.58 12.04 -1.02
CA TYR A 169 6.29 11.49 -2.34
C TYR A 169 4.81 11.66 -2.72
N PRO A 170 4.26 12.90 -2.70
CA PRO A 170 2.83 13.14 -2.94
C PRO A 170 2.39 12.79 -4.36
N ASN A 171 3.33 12.64 -5.30
CA ASN A 171 3.04 12.26 -6.68
C ASN A 171 2.94 10.74 -6.87
N GLN A 172 3.28 9.93 -5.87
CA GLN A 172 3.18 8.48 -5.94
C GLN A 172 1.92 7.99 -5.22
N TYR A 173 1.27 6.96 -5.76
CA TYR A 173 0.07 6.40 -5.14
C TYR A 173 0.44 5.74 -3.80
N LEU A 174 -0.19 6.17 -2.71
CA LEU A 174 0.09 5.67 -1.37
C LEU A 174 -0.88 4.54 -0.98
N LEU A 175 -0.39 3.30 -1.00
CA LEU A 175 -1.12 2.11 -0.58
C LEU A 175 -0.91 1.85 0.93
N TYR A 176 -1.95 2.11 1.72
CA TYR A 176 -2.00 1.78 3.14
C TYR A 176 -2.27 0.28 3.31
N HIS A 177 -1.23 -0.46 3.70
CA HIS A 177 -1.36 -1.81 4.19
C HIS A 177 -1.63 -1.80 5.70
N ARG A 178 -2.55 -2.67 6.15
CA ARG A 178 -3.09 -2.62 7.52
C ARG A 178 -2.67 -3.79 8.40
N ALA A 179 -1.55 -4.45 8.10
CA ALA A 179 -1.06 -5.60 8.88
C ALA A 179 -1.14 -5.32 10.40
N GLY A 180 -1.62 -6.29 11.17
CA GLY A 180 -1.81 -6.17 12.63
C GLY A 180 -3.14 -5.56 13.09
N HIS A 181 -3.93 -4.94 12.21
CA HIS A 181 -5.16 -4.23 12.60
C HIS A 181 -6.18 -5.11 13.34
N GLY A 182 -6.24 -6.41 13.03
CA GLY A 182 -7.17 -7.37 13.61
C GLY A 182 -7.13 -7.42 15.13
N ALA A 183 -6.00 -7.09 15.75
CA ALA A 183 -5.82 -7.02 17.21
C ALA A 183 -6.83 -6.07 17.89
N VAL A 184 -7.28 -5.03 17.19
CA VAL A 184 -8.30 -4.10 17.70
C VAL A 184 -9.56 -4.05 16.84
N THR A 185 -9.47 -4.30 15.54
CA THR A 185 -10.63 -4.13 14.66
C THR A 185 -11.55 -5.34 14.63
N SER A 186 -11.09 -6.54 14.97
CA SER A 186 -11.91 -7.76 14.96
C SER A 186 -13.18 -7.56 15.80
N PRO A 187 -14.34 -8.11 15.40
CA PRO A 187 -15.54 -8.12 16.22
C PRO A 187 -15.34 -8.78 17.59
N SER A 188 -14.36 -9.69 17.72
CA SER A 188 -14.01 -10.32 19.00
C SER A 188 -13.34 -9.34 19.98
N ALA A 189 -12.66 -8.31 19.48
CA ALA A 189 -12.00 -7.30 20.30
C ALA A 189 -13.02 -6.26 20.79
N LYS A 190 -13.17 -6.12 22.11
CA LYS A 190 -14.05 -5.11 22.74
C LYS A 190 -13.37 -3.75 22.99
N ARG A 191 -12.12 -3.59 22.55
CA ARG A 191 -11.28 -2.39 22.76
C ARG A 191 -10.86 -1.75 21.45
N GLY A 192 -10.32 -0.53 21.52
CA GLY A 192 -9.76 0.18 20.37
C GLY A 192 -10.82 0.79 19.46
N TYR A 193 -10.81 0.43 18.17
CA TYR A 193 -11.70 0.99 17.16
C TYR A 193 -12.01 -0.02 16.05
N THR A 194 -13.09 0.20 15.31
CA THR A 194 -13.51 -0.67 14.19
C THR A 194 -12.65 -0.49 12.93
N ALA A 195 -12.72 -1.45 12.01
CA ALA A 195 -12.09 -1.31 10.68
C ALA A 195 -12.65 -0.12 9.89
N PHE A 196 -13.91 0.25 10.13
CA PHE A 196 -14.52 1.45 9.57
C PHE A 196 -13.81 2.73 10.04
N VAL A 197 -13.56 2.84 11.35
CA VAL A 197 -12.81 3.97 11.92
C VAL A 197 -11.39 4.03 11.35
N LEU A 198 -10.71 2.88 11.21
CA LEU A 198 -9.38 2.82 10.59
C LEU A 198 -9.40 3.35 9.15
N ALA A 199 -10.34 2.89 8.31
CA ALA A 199 -10.46 3.34 6.92
C ALA A 199 -10.80 4.84 6.81
N LYS A 200 -11.63 5.35 7.73
CA LYS A 200 -11.96 6.79 7.78
C LYS A 200 -10.74 7.63 8.17
N MET A 201 -9.95 7.16 9.14
CA MET A 201 -8.69 7.82 9.54
C MET A 201 -7.63 7.72 8.44
N SER A 202 -7.51 6.61 7.70
CA SER A 202 -6.51 6.47 6.64
C SER A 202 -6.75 7.46 5.49
N ARG A 203 -8.02 7.76 5.18
CA ARG A 203 -8.38 8.82 4.22
C ARG A 203 -7.90 10.19 4.68
N LEU A 204 -8.11 10.52 5.95
CA LEU A 204 -7.62 11.79 6.53
C LEU A 204 -6.09 11.89 6.53
N GLN A 205 -5.40 10.77 6.72
CA GLN A 205 -3.92 10.69 6.69
C GLN A 205 -3.33 10.84 5.28
N GLY A 206 -4.15 10.77 4.22
CA GLY A 206 -3.68 10.92 2.84
C GLY A 206 -3.37 9.62 2.09
N ALA A 207 -3.85 8.47 2.59
CA ALA A 207 -3.76 7.22 1.83
C ALA A 207 -4.58 7.29 0.54
N SER A 208 -3.95 6.98 -0.60
CA SER A 208 -4.60 6.88 -1.91
C SER A 208 -5.53 5.65 -2.00
N GLY A 209 -5.13 4.57 -1.34
CA GLY A 209 -5.92 3.36 -1.17
C GLY A 209 -5.59 2.67 0.15
N ALA A 210 -6.55 1.97 0.72
CA ALA A 210 -6.37 1.17 1.92
C ALA A 210 -7.07 -0.18 1.77
N HIS A 211 -6.48 -1.23 2.34
CA HIS A 211 -7.16 -2.52 2.41
C HIS A 211 -8.45 -2.41 3.25
N VAL A 212 -9.60 -2.76 2.66
CA VAL A 212 -10.91 -2.74 3.34
C VAL A 212 -11.39 -4.13 3.76
N GLY A 213 -10.71 -5.18 3.33
CA GLY A 213 -11.11 -6.58 3.56
C GLY A 213 -12.03 -7.10 2.46
N THR A 214 -12.33 -8.39 2.51
CA THR A 214 -13.14 -9.08 1.48
C THR A 214 -14.61 -9.15 1.85
N MET A 215 -15.05 -8.46 2.91
CA MET A 215 -16.46 -8.41 3.34
C MET A 215 -17.09 -9.80 3.50
N GLY A 216 -16.35 -10.77 4.05
CA GLY A 216 -16.79 -12.15 4.25
C GLY A 216 -16.54 -13.12 3.08
N TYR A 217 -16.08 -12.64 1.91
CA TYR A 217 -15.81 -13.49 0.73
C TYR A 217 -14.38 -14.05 0.67
N GLY A 218 -13.62 -13.97 1.76
CA GLY A 218 -12.21 -14.34 1.79
C GLY A 218 -11.80 -14.97 3.12
N LYS A 219 -10.50 -15.07 3.35
CA LYS A 219 -9.94 -15.79 4.51
C LYS A 219 -9.85 -14.99 5.81
N MET A 220 -10.08 -13.69 5.77
CA MET A 220 -10.02 -12.81 6.95
C MET A 220 -11.43 -12.49 7.45
N GLU A 221 -11.55 -12.23 8.76
CA GLU A 221 -12.78 -11.70 9.39
C GLU A 221 -13.18 -10.31 8.86
#